data_AF-A0A533XMM3-F1
#
_entry.id   AF-A0A533XMM3-F1
#
_cell.length_a   1.000
_cell.length_b   1.000
_cell.length_c   1.000
_cell.angle_alpha   90.00
_cell.angle_beta   90.00
_cell.angle_gamma   90.00
#
_symmetry.space_group_name_H-M   'P 1'
#
loop_
_entity.id
_entity.type
_entity.pdbx_description
1 polymer ?
#
loop_
_entity_poly.entity_id
_entity_poly.type
_entity_poly.pdbx_seq_one_letter_code
_entity_poly.pdbx_strand_id
1 'polypeptide(L)'
;MSGPVRAERFPVLRSFNDVFLVVVIPIVHAAGGFFILDFLLSGNYTWGRSLRTFVLFMSNLVLAYEFVYRDLQARFPDWPDQRHLNSVLTYSVFPFCVGMAALLVLLAATRLMK
;
A
#
# COMPACT_ATOMS: atom_id res chain seq x y z
N MET A 1 43.97 4.72 17.33
CA MET A 1 43.37 5.56 16.27
C MET A 1 42.36 4.71 15.51
N SER A 2 41.11 4.70 15.96
CA SER A 2 39.98 4.02 15.31
C SER A 2 39.37 4.99 14.29
N GLY A 3 39.72 4.83 13.02
CA GLY A 3 39.10 5.59 11.93
C GLY A 3 37.62 5.22 11.79
N PRO A 4 36.78 6.12 11.25
CA PRO A 4 35.37 5.83 11.04
C PRO A 4 35.24 4.66 10.06
N VAL A 5 34.63 3.57 10.52
CA VAL A 5 34.24 2.44 9.68
C VAL A 5 33.23 2.98 8.67
N ARG A 6 33.70 3.21 7.44
CA ARG A 6 32.83 3.52 6.30
C ARG A 6 32.00 2.27 6.08
N ALA A 7 30.78 2.26 6.61
CA ALA A 7 29.80 1.23 6.28
C ALA A 7 29.66 1.21 4.75
N GLU A 8 30.17 0.16 4.11
CA GLU A 8 29.93 -0.07 2.69
C GLU A 8 28.42 -0.17 2.51
N ARG A 9 27.85 0.93 2.02
CA ARG A 9 26.42 1.09 1.82
C ARG A 9 26.08 0.28 0.58
N PHE A 10 25.83 -1.02 0.78
CA PHE A 10 25.58 -1.98 -0.29
C PHE A 10 24.47 -1.47 -1.23
N PRO A 11 24.79 -1.16 -2.50
CA PRO A 11 23.83 -0.60 -3.45
C PRO A 11 22.67 -1.58 -3.75
N VAL A 12 22.94 -2.88 -3.61
CA VAL A 12 21.98 -3.96 -3.76
C VAL A 12 20.82 -3.84 -2.75
N LEU A 13 21.11 -3.59 -1.47
CA LEU A 13 20.07 -3.44 -0.43
C LEU A 13 19.18 -2.21 -0.69
N ARG A 14 19.77 -1.13 -1.21
CA ARG A 14 19.03 0.08 -1.56
C ARG A 14 18.08 -0.18 -2.74
N SER A 15 18.55 -0.88 -3.77
CA SER A 15 17.72 -1.27 -4.92
C SER A 15 16.56 -2.20 -4.53
N PHE A 16 16.79 -3.17 -3.65
CA PHE A 16 15.72 -4.05 -3.16
C PHE A 16 14.66 -3.28 -2.36
N ASN A 17 15.09 -2.33 -1.52
CA ASN A 17 14.15 -1.52 -0.73
C ASN A 17 13.32 -0.59 -1.63
N ASP A 18 13.92 -0.05 -2.69
CA ASP A 18 13.20 0.80 -3.66
C ASP A 18 12.21 -0.01 -4.51
N VAL A 19 12.57 -1.21 -4.97
CA VAL A 19 11.65 -2.09 -5.70
C VAL A 19 10.48 -2.54 -4.81
N PHE A 20 10.76 -2.87 -3.55
CA PHE A 20 9.72 -3.25 -2.59
C PHE A 20 8.69 -2.15 -2.39
N LEU A 21 9.14 -0.90 -2.19
CA LEU A 21 8.27 0.25 -1.99
C LEU A 21 7.49 0.64 -3.26
N VAL A 22 8.10 0.52 -4.44
CA VAL A 22 7.49 0.98 -5.70
C VAL A 22 6.60 -0.09 -6.34
N VAL A 23 6.85 -1.37 -6.08
CA VAL A 23 6.12 -2.47 -6.74
C VAL A 23 5.26 -3.25 -5.75
N VAL A 24 5.86 -3.76 -4.67
CA VAL A 24 5.16 -4.67 -3.76
C VAL A 24 4.08 -3.95 -2.96
N ILE A 25 4.41 -2.79 -2.38
CA ILE A 25 3.47 -1.99 -1.58
C ILE A 25 2.23 -1.58 -2.40
N PRO A 26 2.37 -1.00 -3.62
CA PRO A 26 1.20 -0.68 -4.45
C PRO A 26 0.37 -1.90 -4.85
N ILE A 27 0.99 -3.03 -5.18
CA ILE A 27 0.26 -4.26 -5.52
C ILE A 27 -0.56 -4.75 -4.33
N VAL A 28 0.02 -4.76 -3.12
CA VAL A 28 -0.68 -5.18 -1.90
C VAL A 28 -1.84 -4.24 -1.60
N HIS A 29 -1.66 -2.93 -1.76
CA HIS A 29 -2.74 -1.94 -1.61
C HIS A 29 -3.84 -2.10 -2.66
N ALA A 30 -3.49 -2.35 -3.92
CA ALA A 30 -4.46 -2.60 -4.97
C ALA A 30 -5.27 -3.89 -4.71
N ALA A 31 -4.60 -4.97 -4.31
CA ALA A 31 -5.29 -6.19 -3.91
C ALA A 31 -6.19 -5.95 -2.69
N GLY A 32 -5.72 -5.18 -1.71
CA GLY A 32 -6.50 -4.78 -0.54
C GLY A 32 -7.79 -4.04 -0.90
N GLY A 33 -7.69 -3.03 -1.77
CA GLY A 33 -8.85 -2.28 -2.26
C GLY A 33 -9.84 -3.15 -3.02
N PHE A 34 -9.34 -4.03 -3.89
CA PHE A 34 -10.15 -4.99 -4.64
C PHE A 34 -10.96 -5.91 -3.70
N PHE A 35 -10.31 -6.56 -2.74
CA PHE A 35 -10.99 -7.51 -1.84
C PHE A 35 -11.94 -6.84 -0.85
N ILE A 36 -11.62 -5.64 -0.38
CA ILE A 36 -12.52 -4.88 0.50
C ILE A 36 -13.78 -4.48 -0.25
N LEU A 37 -13.64 -4.00 -1.50
CA LEU A 37 -14.81 -3.64 -2.30
C LEU A 37 -15.62 -4.87 -2.71
N ASP A 38 -14.99 -6.00 -3.01
CA ASP A 38 -15.70 -7.28 -3.24
C ASP A 38 -16.55 -7.66 -2.03
N PHE A 39 -15.99 -7.54 -0.83
CA PHE A 39 -16.73 -7.79 0.40
C PHE A 39 -17.93 -6.85 0.57
N LEU A 40 -17.75 -5.55 0.31
CA LEU A 40 -18.83 -4.56 0.38
C LEU A 40 -19.93 -4.82 -0.66
N LEU A 41 -19.55 -5.18 -1.88
CA LEU A 41 -20.51 -5.48 -2.96
C LEU A 41 -21.17 -6.85 -2.79
N SER A 42 -20.52 -7.78 -2.09
CA SER A 42 -21.01 -9.14 -1.85
C SER A 42 -22.32 -9.18 -1.05
N GLY A 43 -22.60 -8.17 -0.21
CA GLY A 43 -23.79 -8.14 0.66
C GLY A 43 -23.87 -9.26 1.71
N ASN A 44 -22.86 -10.13 1.81
CA ASN A 44 -22.83 -11.28 2.72
C ASN A 44 -21.91 -11.01 3.92
N TYR A 45 -22.45 -10.28 4.88
CA TYR A 45 -21.73 -9.79 6.06
C TYR A 45 -21.75 -10.79 7.21
N THR A 46 -21.10 -11.94 7.04
CA THR A 46 -20.90 -12.88 8.15
C THR A 46 -19.80 -12.40 9.08
N TRP A 47 -19.91 -12.74 10.38
CA TRP A 47 -18.92 -12.33 11.39
C TRP A 47 -17.47 -12.67 11.00
N GLY A 48 -17.23 -13.90 10.52
CA GLY A 48 -15.91 -14.34 10.08
C GLY A 48 -15.38 -13.58 8.87
N ARG A 49 -16.23 -13.26 7.90
CA ARG A 49 -15.83 -12.52 6.69
C ARG A 49 -15.61 -11.03 6.98
N SER A 50 -16.45 -10.44 7.84
CA SER A 50 -16.26 -9.07 8.34
C SER A 50 -14.94 -8.92 9.08
N LEU A 51 -14.63 -9.84 10.02
CA LEU A 51 -13.38 -9.80 10.77
C LEU A 51 -12.16 -9.96 9.86
N ARG A 52 -12.21 -10.88 8.89
CA ARG A 52 -11.14 -11.04 7.90
C ARG A 52 -10.91 -9.77 7.09
N THR A 53 -11.99 -9.12 6.65
CA THR A 53 -11.91 -7.86 5.89
C THR A 53 -11.40 -6.72 6.76
N PHE A 54 -11.81 -6.66 8.02
CA PHE A 54 -11.29 -5.69 8.98
C PHE A 54 -9.80 -5.86 9.24
N VAL A 55 -9.33 -7.10 9.41
CA VAL A 55 -7.90 -7.40 9.54
C VAL A 55 -7.15 -6.98 8.27
N LEU A 56 -7.66 -7.31 7.08
CA LEU A 56 -7.07 -6.89 5.81
C LEU A 56 -6.98 -5.37 5.69
N PHE A 57 -8.02 -4.65 6.12
CA PHE A 57 -8.04 -3.18 6.14
C PHE A 57 -7.00 -2.63 7.12
N MET A 58 -6.93 -3.14 8.34
CA MET A 58 -5.95 -2.73 9.34
C MET A 58 -4.51 -3.05 8.90
N SER A 59 -4.27 -4.21 8.28
CA SER A 59 -2.96 -4.54 7.70
C SER A 59 -2.56 -3.55 6.61
N ASN A 60 -3.49 -3.15 5.74
CA ASN A 60 -3.24 -2.11 4.74
C ASN A 60 -2.88 -0.77 5.40
N LEU A 61 -3.62 -0.33 6.42
CA LEU A 61 -3.31 0.89 7.16
C LEU A 61 -1.91 0.85 7.79
N VAL A 62 -1.55 -0.27 8.43
CA VAL A 62 -0.22 -0.45 9.02
C VAL A 62 0.86 -0.42 7.95
N LEU A 63 0.65 -1.09 6.81
CA LEU A 63 1.59 -1.09 5.69
C LEU A 63 1.81 0.34 5.13
N ALA A 64 0.73 1.10 4.95
CA ALA A 64 0.79 2.48 4.51
C ALA A 64 1.60 3.35 5.49
N TYR A 65 1.36 3.18 6.79
CA TYR A 65 2.05 3.95 7.81
C TYR A 65 3.53 3.56 7.93
N GLU A 66 3.83 2.28 8.11
CA GLU A 66 5.19 1.80 8.35
C GLU A 66 6.09 1.96 7.13
N PHE A 67 5.62 1.56 5.96
CA PHE A 67 6.49 1.52 4.77
C PHE A 67 6.40 2.79 3.94
N VAL A 68 5.30 3.54 3.96
CA VAL A 68 5.23 4.80 3.21
C VAL A 68 5.56 5.97 4.12
N TYR A 69 4.80 6.18 5.19
CA TYR A 69 5.01 7.35 6.05
C TYR A 69 6.35 7.29 6.80
N ARG A 70 6.61 6.20 7.55
CA ARG A 70 7.80 6.09 8.40
C ARG A 70 9.09 5.94 7.58
N ASP A 71 9.08 5.17 6.49
CA ASP A 71 10.27 5.03 5.63
C ASP A 71 10.60 6.34 4.90
N LEU A 72 9.59 7.09 4.41
CA LEU A 72 9.83 8.40 3.80
C LEU A 72 10.32 9.44 4.81
N GLN A 73 9.79 9.43 6.03
CA GLN A 73 10.25 10.31 7.10
C GLN A 73 11.71 10.01 7.50
N ALA A 74 12.08 8.73 7.56
CA ALA A 74 13.45 8.31 7.85
C ALA A 74 14.44 8.66 6.71
N ARG A 75 13.98 8.63 5.45
CA ARG A 75 14.81 8.96 4.28
C ARG A 75 14.93 10.46 4.03
N PHE A 76 13.91 11.25 4.36
CA PHE A 76 13.86 12.70 4.10
C PHE A 76 13.35 13.47 5.34
N PRO A 77 14.13 13.55 6.42
CA PRO A 77 13.69 14.18 7.67
C PRO A 77 13.46 15.69 7.55
N ASP A 78 14.07 16.35 6.56
CA ASP A 78 13.96 17.79 6.34
C ASP A 78 12.73 18.20 5.51
N TRP A 79 11.91 17.23 5.06
CA TRP A 79 10.72 17.53 4.28
C TRP A 79 9.56 17.98 5.17
N PRO A 80 8.75 18.95 4.72
CA PRO A 80 7.56 19.35 5.46
C PRO A 80 6.57 18.19 5.52
N ASP A 81 5.92 17.98 6.66
CA ASP A 81 4.94 16.91 6.92
C ASP A 81 3.88 16.79 5.81
N GLN A 82 3.51 17.92 5.22
CA GLN A 82 2.55 18.00 4.11
C GLN A 82 3.01 17.25 2.86
N ARG A 83 4.31 17.20 2.57
CA ARG A 83 4.90 16.43 1.46
C ARG A 83 4.95 14.94 1.77
N HIS A 84 5.16 14.57 3.03
CA HIS A 84 5.10 13.18 3.47
C HIS A 84 3.68 12.62 3.32
N LEU A 85 2.67 13.36 3.79
CA LEU A 85 1.26 12.98 3.62
C LEU A 85 0.87 12.88 2.15
N ASN A 86 1.31 13.81 1.30
CA ASN A 86 1.00 13.76 -0.13
C ASN A 86 1.64 12.54 -0.83
N SER A 87 2.81 12.13 -0.36
CA SER A 87 3.46 10.91 -0.83
C SER A 87 2.70 9.66 -0.37
N VAL A 88 2.19 9.62 0.87
CA VAL A 88 1.32 8.54 1.35
C VAL A 88 0.04 8.42 0.52
N LEU A 89 -0.59 9.55 0.21
CA LEU A 89 -1.76 9.58 -0.67
C LEU A 89 -1.45 9.01 -2.06
N THR A 90 -0.29 9.36 -2.61
CA THR A 90 0.10 8.92 -3.96
C THR A 90 0.52 7.45 -4.01
N TYR A 91 1.25 6.95 -3.01
CA TYR A 91 1.82 5.60 -3.05
C TYR A 91 0.94 4.53 -2.39
N SER A 92 -0.03 4.92 -1.55
CA SER A 92 -0.90 3.97 -0.85
C SER A 92 -2.37 4.15 -1.19
N VAL A 93 -2.90 5.38 -1.13
CA VAL A 93 -4.33 5.63 -1.40
C VAL A 93 -4.65 5.48 -2.88
N PHE A 94 -3.79 5.99 -3.77
CA PHE A 94 -3.99 5.82 -5.21
C PHE A 94 -4.06 4.35 -5.65
N PRO A 95 -3.08 3.47 -5.34
CA PRO A 95 -3.19 2.05 -5.72
C PRO A 95 -4.37 1.34 -5.05
N PHE A 96 -4.73 1.71 -3.82
CA PHE A 96 -5.94 1.21 -3.18
C PHE A 96 -7.20 1.54 -3.98
N CYS A 97 -7.34 2.80 -4.43
CA CYS A 97 -8.42 3.24 -5.31
C CYS A 97 -8.38 2.56 -6.68
N VAL A 98 -7.19 2.32 -7.25
CA VAL A 98 -7.03 1.57 -8.51
C VAL A 98 -7.55 0.14 -8.36
N GLY A 99 -7.26 -0.52 -7.24
CA GLY A 99 -7.80 -1.85 -6.92
C GLY A 99 -9.32 -1.89 -6.88
N MET A 100 -9.94 -0.90 -6.22
CA MET A 100 -11.39 -0.73 -6.21
C MET A 100 -11.96 -0.49 -7.61
N ALA A 101 -11.35 0.41 -8.38
CA ALA A 101 -11.77 0.71 -9.74
C ALA A 101 -11.67 -0.51 -10.67
N ALA A 102 -10.64 -1.34 -10.53
CA ALA A 102 -10.48 -2.57 -11.30
C ALA A 102 -11.66 -3.53 -11.08
N LEU A 103 -12.12 -3.69 -9.84
CA LEU A 103 -13.31 -4.50 -9.55
C LEU A 103 -14.57 -3.90 -10.18
N LEU A 104 -14.75 -2.57 -10.11
CA LEU A 104 -15.90 -1.90 -10.73
C LEU A 104 -15.90 -2.05 -12.25
N VAL A 105 -14.73 -1.96 -12.90
CA VAL A 105 -14.58 -2.19 -14.34
C VAL A 105 -14.92 -3.64 -14.67
N LEU A 106 -14.42 -4.61 -13.90
CA LEU A 106 -14.75 -6.03 -14.09
C LEU A 106 -16.27 -6.28 -13.93
N LEU A 107 -16.88 -5.66 -12.93
CA LEU A 107 -18.32 -5.73 -12.69
C LEU A 107 -19.11 -5.10 -13.84
N ALA A 108 -18.69 -3.94 -14.32
CA ALA A 108 -19.33 -3.27 -15.45
C ALA A 108 -19.20 -4.09 -16.74
N ALA A 109 -18.01 -4.62 -17.03
CA ALA A 109 -17.75 -5.47 -18.18
C ALA A 109 -18.61 -6.74 -18.15
N THR A 110 -18.67 -7.43 -17.01
CA THR A 110 -19.51 -8.64 -16.85
C THR A 110 -21.01 -8.33 -16.95
N ARG A 111 -21.45 -7.13 -16.59
CA ARG A 111 -22.84 -6.68 -16.78
C ARG A 111 -23.16 -6.32 -18.23
N LEU A 112 -22.20 -5.76 -18.97
CA LEU A 112 -22.35 -5.41 -20.40
C LEU A 112 -22.32 -6.64 -21.32
N MET A 113 -21.68 -7.73 -20.90
CA MET A 113 -21.63 -9.01 -21.64
C MET A 113 -22.86 -9.90 -21.40
N LYS A 114 -23.79 -9.48 -20.54
CA LYS A 114 -25.05 -10.18 -20.25
C LYS A 114 -26.21 -9.52 -20.97
#